data_AF-A0A0N0P3U6-F1
#
_entry.id   AF-A0A0N0P3U6-F1
#
_cell.length_a   1.000
_cell.length_b   1.000
_cell.length_c   1.000
_cell.angle_alpha   90.00
_cell.angle_beta   90.00
_cell.angle_gamma   90.00
#
_symmetry.space_group_name_H-M   'P 1'
#
loop_
_entity.id
_entity.type
_entity.pdbx_description
1 polymer ?
#
loop_
_entity_poly.entity_id
_entity_poly.type
_entity_poly.pdbx_seq_one_letter_code
_entity_poly.pdbx_strand_id
1 'polypeptide(L)'
;MPEESEELLGKVSNLAEAFITDLKRGRLAGARSGEESLSTAAAVKMTEMMASIVRLFQSTEEGPQSKTIQLLKAGYPAAEVASLQVSRLLILVARTGDSLLRAQFATLFLMNVTRRVLSIIRESAASNKATEAELELDAKAILEELKPEDEDTSDQDCTIPSSTSSSNERSSDSGSSLGKHDNARKLPLPAKASRPASPALKKNAYSADPCTRRGLAVHFAEGQEPASSQQHNASMANDFGTPLLQRAGSIVAMEIPGRQVLKRAPSRREQEPVEDSHIEFPVRMGLFYSDALEAIDELKRELEGMTEELCRRAPRQLHSSDTIITLGCSHSIRRYLLEAARAGQHFKVLILEGAPQPAEATQEFVEALIREKVHAQLLPDSSAYVVMSMCTKVLVGAENVLANGGMLTAIGTHVLCAAARHFAVPVLVVTTTLKMSPYYPSDQLCTRLVRIARSGAQEMPWSTYGSPEDVWPSPFGVAVSASGRGLTIHAPVTEYVPPELITLFVTNDSELMPSQIHRIVRANYSDAD
;
A
#
# COMPACT_ATOMS: atom_id res chain seq x y z
N MET A 1 -25.92 11.41 -0.97
CA MET A 1 -25.07 10.25 -0.64
C MET A 1 -25.99 9.04 -0.50
N PRO A 2 -25.94 8.04 -1.37
CA PRO A 2 -26.86 6.92 -1.26
C PRO A 2 -26.42 6.05 -0.07
N GLU A 3 -27.23 6.01 0.98
CA GLU A 3 -27.02 5.16 2.15
C GLU A 3 -26.97 3.69 1.70
N GLU A 4 -25.91 2.99 2.11
CA GLU A 4 -25.78 1.54 2.00
C GLU A 4 -26.74 0.88 2.98
N SER A 5 -27.10 -0.39 2.74
CA SER A 5 -27.95 -1.14 3.68
C SER A 5 -27.31 -1.15 5.08
N GLU A 6 -28.09 -0.80 6.12
CA GLU A 6 -27.64 -0.80 7.52
C GLU A 6 -27.07 -2.17 7.93
N GLU A 7 -27.61 -3.26 7.38
CA GLU A 7 -27.14 -4.61 7.64
C GLU A 7 -25.71 -4.83 7.13
N LEU A 8 -25.40 -4.34 5.93
CA LEU A 8 -24.06 -4.45 5.34
C LEU A 8 -23.06 -3.61 6.15
N LEU A 9 -23.43 -2.37 6.49
CA LEU A 9 -22.61 -1.48 7.32
C LEU A 9 -22.34 -2.11 8.70
N GLY A 10 -23.34 -2.73 9.32
CA GLY A 10 -23.20 -3.44 10.59
C GLY A 10 -22.22 -4.62 10.50
N LYS A 11 -22.33 -5.46 9.46
CA LYS A 11 -21.40 -6.57 9.23
C LYS A 11 -19.96 -6.08 9.02
N VAL A 12 -19.78 -5.02 8.23
CA VAL A 12 -18.45 -4.43 7.97
C VAL A 12 -17.87 -3.81 9.24
N SER A 13 -18.67 -3.10 10.04
CA SER A 13 -18.24 -2.54 11.33
C SER A 13 -17.79 -3.64 12.29
N ASN A 14 -18.54 -4.74 12.40
CA ASN A 14 -18.17 -5.87 13.25
C ASN A 14 -16.83 -6.50 12.84
N LEU A 15 -16.56 -6.63 11.53
CA LEU A 15 -15.26 -7.10 11.04
C LEU A 15 -14.12 -6.14 11.40
N ALA A 16 -14.34 -4.84 11.22
CA ALA A 16 -13.35 -3.82 11.58
C ALA A 16 -13.07 -3.81 13.09
N GLU A 17 -14.10 -3.88 13.94
CA GLU A 17 -13.96 -3.95 15.40
C GLU A 17 -13.25 -5.20 15.87
N ALA A 18 -13.54 -6.36 15.26
CA ALA A 18 -12.84 -7.61 15.54
C ALA A 18 -11.35 -7.49 15.22
N PHE A 19 -11.01 -6.96 14.04
CA PHE A 19 -9.62 -6.72 13.64
C PHE A 19 -8.90 -5.74 14.60
N ILE A 20 -9.54 -4.62 14.93
CA ILE A 20 -9.04 -3.63 15.90
C ILE A 20 -8.76 -4.29 17.25
N THR A 21 -9.68 -5.15 17.71
CA THR A 21 -9.56 -5.85 19.00
C THR A 21 -8.41 -6.86 18.99
N ASP A 22 -8.24 -7.60 17.90
CA ASP A 22 -7.16 -8.57 17.75
C ASP A 22 -5.78 -7.91 17.65
N LEU A 23 -5.72 -6.76 16.98
CA LEU A 23 -4.53 -5.92 16.89
C LEU A 23 -4.16 -5.36 18.28
N LYS A 24 -5.11 -4.76 19.02
CA LYS A 24 -4.87 -4.24 20.39
C LYS A 24 -4.45 -5.32 21.38
N ARG A 25 -4.99 -6.53 21.25
CA ARG A 25 -4.68 -7.66 22.14
C ARG A 25 -3.41 -8.42 21.73
N GLY A 26 -2.74 -8.03 20.64
CA GLY A 26 -1.56 -8.73 20.14
C GLY A 26 -1.83 -10.21 19.81
N ARG A 27 -3.04 -10.52 19.34
CA ARG A 27 -3.49 -11.89 19.02
C ARG A 27 -3.22 -12.29 17.58
N LEU A 28 -2.52 -11.46 16.81
CA LEU A 28 -2.15 -11.76 15.43
C LEU A 28 -1.15 -12.94 15.40
N ALA A 29 -1.60 -14.06 14.86
CA ALA A 29 -0.79 -15.25 14.62
C ALA A 29 0.37 -14.87 13.68
N GLY A 30 1.62 -15.13 14.10
CA GLY A 30 2.85 -14.72 13.40
C GLY A 30 3.79 -13.89 14.28
N ALA A 31 3.26 -12.89 15.00
CA ALA A 31 4.09 -12.08 15.92
C ALA A 31 4.60 -12.88 17.13
N ARG A 32 3.87 -13.94 17.53
CA ARG A 32 4.24 -14.81 18.67
C ARG A 32 5.31 -15.86 18.34
N SER A 33 5.47 -16.27 17.08
CA SER A 33 6.53 -17.20 16.67
C SER A 33 7.87 -16.49 16.43
N GLY A 34 7.87 -15.15 16.38
CA GLY A 34 9.07 -14.34 16.08
C GLY A 34 9.52 -14.41 14.62
N GLU A 35 8.78 -15.11 13.76
CA GLU A 35 9.10 -15.31 12.35
C GLU A 35 8.68 -14.13 11.47
N GLU A 36 7.68 -13.36 11.90
CA GLU A 36 7.12 -12.22 11.17
C GLU A 36 7.00 -10.96 12.03
N SER A 37 7.12 -9.80 11.39
CA SER A 37 6.88 -8.52 12.05
C SER A 37 5.38 -8.33 12.33
N LEU A 38 5.04 -7.72 13.48
CA LEU A 38 3.66 -7.37 13.80
C LEU A 38 2.99 -6.55 12.70
N SER A 39 3.73 -5.63 12.07
CA SER A 39 3.25 -4.84 10.93
C SER A 39 2.86 -5.72 9.74
N THR A 40 3.69 -6.70 9.37
CA THR A 40 3.42 -7.60 8.23
C THR A 40 2.19 -8.46 8.53
N ALA A 41 2.13 -9.08 9.71
CA ALA A 41 0.98 -9.90 10.11
C ALA A 41 -0.33 -9.09 10.13
N ALA A 42 -0.27 -7.83 10.58
CA ALA A 42 -1.42 -6.92 10.55
C ALA A 42 -1.84 -6.58 9.11
N ALA A 43 -0.90 -6.37 8.19
CA ALA A 43 -1.22 -6.12 6.78
C ALA A 43 -1.84 -7.33 6.07
N VAL A 44 -1.34 -8.54 6.34
CA VAL A 44 -1.92 -9.78 5.80
C VAL A 44 -3.36 -9.93 6.29
N LYS A 45 -3.60 -9.78 7.60
CA LYS A 45 -4.96 -9.81 8.17
C LYS A 45 -5.86 -8.70 7.65
N MET A 46 -5.33 -7.51 7.43
CA MET A 46 -6.07 -6.41 6.85
C MET A 46 -6.51 -6.72 5.41
N THR A 47 -5.63 -7.33 4.62
CA THR A 47 -5.94 -7.75 3.25
C THR A 47 -7.03 -8.83 3.22
N GLU A 48 -6.97 -9.81 4.13
CA GLU A 48 -8.03 -10.82 4.31
C GLU A 48 -9.39 -10.21 4.68
N MET A 49 -9.38 -9.21 5.57
CA MET A 49 -10.58 -8.47 5.95
C MET A 49 -11.14 -7.70 4.77
N MET A 50 -10.32 -7.00 3.98
CA MET A 50 -10.77 -6.28 2.79
C MET A 50 -11.35 -7.22 1.73
N ALA A 51 -10.75 -8.39 1.49
CA ALA A 51 -11.33 -9.43 0.63
C ALA A 51 -12.70 -9.90 1.15
N SER A 52 -12.85 -10.06 2.46
CA SER A 52 -14.11 -10.44 3.09
C SER A 52 -15.20 -9.36 2.91
N ILE A 53 -14.83 -8.08 2.95
CA ILE A 53 -15.74 -6.96 2.66
C ILE A 53 -16.21 -7.01 1.21
N VAL A 54 -15.32 -7.28 0.25
CA VAL A 54 -15.68 -7.43 -1.16
C VAL A 54 -16.66 -8.60 -1.36
N ARG A 55 -16.43 -9.76 -0.72
CA ARG A 55 -17.36 -10.92 -0.77
C ARG A 55 -18.72 -10.59 -0.15
N LEU A 56 -18.74 -9.89 0.98
CA LEU A 56 -19.98 -9.45 1.62
C LEU A 56 -20.76 -8.49 0.72
N PHE A 57 -20.08 -7.53 0.10
CA PHE A 57 -20.68 -6.61 -0.86
C PHE A 57 -21.28 -7.36 -2.05
N GLN A 58 -20.54 -8.31 -2.64
CA GLN A 58 -21.02 -9.16 -3.73
C GLN A 58 -22.31 -9.92 -3.34
N SER A 59 -22.29 -10.63 -2.20
CA SER A 59 -23.46 -11.38 -1.74
C SER A 59 -24.69 -10.51 -1.44
N THR A 60 -24.48 -9.24 -1.10
CA THR A 60 -25.56 -8.28 -0.85
C THR A 60 -26.15 -7.77 -2.15
N GLU A 61 -25.32 -7.62 -3.20
CA GLU A 61 -25.77 -7.16 -4.51
C GLU A 61 -26.45 -8.26 -5.34
N GLU A 62 -26.10 -9.53 -5.13
CA GLU A 62 -26.76 -10.69 -5.73
C GLU A 62 -28.16 -10.97 -5.15
N GLY A 63 -28.48 -10.44 -3.96
CA GLY A 63 -29.76 -10.67 -3.29
C GLY A 63 -30.93 -9.93 -3.97
N PRO A 64 -32.17 -10.47 -3.92
CA PRO A 64 -33.33 -9.95 -4.67
C PRO A 64 -33.79 -8.53 -4.24
N GLN A 65 -33.37 -8.08 -3.06
CA GLN A 65 -33.64 -6.73 -2.55
C GLN A 65 -32.48 -5.75 -2.79
N SER A 66 -31.46 -6.13 -3.57
CA SER A 66 -30.30 -5.28 -3.80
C SER A 66 -30.66 -3.97 -4.49
N LYS A 67 -29.87 -2.94 -4.20
CA LYS A 67 -30.04 -1.62 -4.79
C LYS A 67 -29.82 -1.66 -6.30
N THR A 68 -28.88 -2.49 -6.76
CA THR A 68 -28.64 -2.73 -8.19
C THR A 68 -29.90 -3.26 -8.88
N ILE A 69 -30.53 -4.30 -8.32
CA ILE A 69 -31.77 -4.87 -8.89
C ILE A 69 -32.93 -3.85 -8.85
N GLN A 70 -33.06 -3.06 -7.77
CA GLN A 70 -34.06 -2.00 -7.69
C GLN A 70 -33.88 -0.92 -8.76
N LEU A 71 -32.63 -0.50 -9.02
CA LEU A 71 -32.32 0.48 -10.07
C LEU A 71 -32.56 -0.08 -11.47
N LEU A 72 -32.20 -1.34 -11.72
CA LEU A 72 -32.52 -2.01 -12.99
C LEU A 72 -34.03 -2.13 -13.21
N LYS A 73 -34.81 -2.47 -12.16
CA LYS A 73 -36.28 -2.50 -12.22
C LYS A 73 -36.89 -1.12 -12.46
N ALA A 74 -36.25 -0.05 -11.97
CA ALA A 74 -36.67 1.33 -12.19
C ALA A 74 -36.30 1.87 -13.59
N GLY A 75 -35.59 1.09 -14.42
CA GLY A 75 -35.28 1.44 -15.81
C GLY A 75 -34.05 2.32 -15.99
N TYR A 76 -33.13 2.38 -15.01
CA TYR A 76 -31.86 3.09 -15.16
C TYR A 76 -30.92 2.38 -16.14
N PRO A 77 -30.05 3.11 -16.88
CA PRO A 77 -29.08 2.51 -17.80
C PRO A 77 -28.12 1.55 -17.08
N ALA A 78 -27.90 0.36 -17.66
CA ALA A 78 -27.05 -0.66 -17.06
C ALA A 78 -25.60 -0.18 -16.81
N ALA A 79 -25.07 0.67 -17.70
CA ALA A 79 -23.74 1.24 -17.58
C ALA A 79 -23.59 2.17 -16.36
N GLU A 80 -24.60 2.98 -16.07
CA GLU A 80 -24.62 3.85 -14.90
C GLU A 80 -24.75 3.05 -13.60
N VAL A 81 -25.59 2.01 -13.61
CA VAL A 81 -25.79 1.13 -12.45
C VAL A 81 -24.51 0.38 -12.11
N ALA A 82 -23.80 -0.18 -13.11
CA ALA A 82 -22.51 -0.85 -12.91
C ALA A 82 -21.44 0.12 -12.38
N SER A 83 -21.37 1.34 -12.95
CA SER A 83 -20.46 2.39 -12.48
C SER A 83 -20.74 2.76 -11.02
N LEU A 84 -22.01 2.89 -10.66
CA LEU A 84 -22.44 3.20 -9.29
C LEU A 84 -22.08 2.07 -8.32
N GLN A 85 -22.21 0.80 -8.74
CA GLN A 85 -21.86 -0.36 -7.94
C GLN A 85 -20.36 -0.38 -7.60
N VAL A 86 -19.48 -0.10 -8.57
CA VAL A 86 -18.03 0.01 -8.34
C VAL A 86 -17.70 1.20 -7.43
N SER A 87 -18.33 2.36 -7.65
CA SER A 87 -18.14 3.55 -6.82
C SER A 87 -18.56 3.31 -5.36
N ARG A 88 -19.70 2.64 -5.14
CA ARG A 88 -20.18 2.23 -3.82
C ARG A 88 -19.18 1.32 -3.10
N LEU A 89 -18.64 0.33 -3.81
CA LEU A 89 -17.60 -0.55 -3.25
C LEU A 89 -16.33 0.23 -2.86
N LEU A 90 -15.84 1.12 -3.71
CA LEU A 90 -14.67 1.96 -3.43
C LEU A 90 -14.89 2.83 -2.19
N ILE A 91 -16.06 3.47 -2.08
CA ILE A 91 -16.42 4.29 -0.92
C ILE A 91 -16.48 3.44 0.35
N LEU A 92 -17.05 2.24 0.28
CA LEU A 92 -17.14 1.33 1.43
C LEU A 92 -15.76 0.94 1.94
N VAL A 93 -14.87 0.49 1.04
CA VAL A 93 -13.49 0.10 1.39
C VAL A 93 -12.70 1.31 1.93
N ALA A 94 -12.82 2.49 1.31
CA ALA A 94 -12.16 3.71 1.75
C ALA A 94 -12.62 4.15 3.15
N ARG A 95 -13.93 4.10 3.43
CA ARG A 95 -14.49 4.41 4.76
C ARG A 95 -14.01 3.43 5.83
N THR A 96 -13.96 2.14 5.51
CA THR A 96 -13.40 1.16 6.45
C THR A 96 -11.93 1.45 6.73
N GLY A 97 -11.14 1.78 5.71
CA GLY A 97 -9.75 2.21 5.86
C GLY A 97 -9.58 3.44 6.76
N ASP A 98 -10.40 4.49 6.57
CA ASP A 98 -10.36 5.70 7.41
C ASP A 98 -10.81 5.41 8.86
N SER A 99 -11.81 4.54 9.04
CA SER A 99 -12.24 4.08 10.37
C SER A 99 -11.10 3.36 11.12
N LEU A 100 -10.37 2.49 10.43
CA LEU A 100 -9.20 1.79 10.97
C LEU A 100 -8.06 2.76 11.33
N LEU A 101 -7.85 3.81 10.53
CA LEU A 101 -6.89 4.87 10.83
C LEU A 101 -7.26 5.63 12.12
N ARG A 102 -8.54 6.00 12.26
CA ARG A 102 -9.06 6.72 13.43
C ARG A 102 -9.01 5.89 14.71
N ALA A 103 -9.04 4.57 14.60
CA ALA A 103 -8.90 3.65 15.73
C ALA A 103 -7.49 3.65 16.38
N GLN A 104 -6.63 4.61 16.00
CA GLN A 104 -5.31 4.94 16.56
C GLN A 104 -4.18 3.96 16.23
N PHE A 105 -4.24 3.31 15.07
CA PHE A 105 -3.14 2.47 14.59
C PHE A 105 -2.31 3.27 13.59
N ALA A 106 -1.41 4.05 14.17
CA ALA A 106 -0.51 5.01 13.55
C ALA A 106 0.58 4.40 12.63
N THR A 107 0.28 3.33 11.92
CA THR A 107 1.19 2.76 10.92
C THR A 107 0.71 3.17 9.53
N LEU A 108 1.40 4.14 8.91
CA LEU A 108 1.16 4.52 7.51
C LEU A 108 1.16 3.29 6.59
N PHE A 109 1.90 2.24 6.96
CA PHE A 109 1.89 0.94 6.33
C PHE A 109 0.50 0.33 6.11
N LEU A 110 -0.40 0.32 7.11
CA LEU A 110 -1.76 -0.23 6.94
C LEU A 110 -2.60 0.63 5.97
N MET A 111 -2.34 1.92 5.96
CA MET A 111 -2.98 2.83 5.03
C MET A 111 -2.47 2.61 3.59
N ASN A 112 -1.19 2.33 3.42
CA ASN A 112 -0.64 1.92 2.13
C ASN A 112 -1.29 0.63 1.62
N VAL A 113 -1.58 -0.34 2.49
CA VAL A 113 -2.33 -1.56 2.12
C VAL A 113 -3.73 -1.21 1.65
N THR A 114 -4.46 -0.35 2.37
CA THR A 114 -5.80 0.12 1.95
C THR A 114 -5.75 0.76 0.56
N ARG A 115 -4.79 1.67 0.35
CA ARG A 115 -4.59 2.36 -0.94
C ARG A 115 -4.28 1.38 -2.06
N ARG A 116 -3.47 0.35 -1.77
CA ARG A 116 -3.15 -0.69 -2.75
C ARG A 116 -4.39 -1.50 -3.12
N VAL A 117 -5.23 -1.87 -2.16
CA VAL A 117 -6.50 -2.55 -2.41
C VAL A 117 -7.45 -1.67 -3.25
N LEU A 118 -7.55 -0.37 -2.94
CA LEU A 118 -8.34 0.58 -3.74
C LEU A 118 -7.81 0.72 -5.18
N SER A 119 -6.48 0.74 -5.36
CA SER A 119 -5.85 0.72 -6.69
C SER A 119 -6.21 -0.56 -7.46
N ILE A 120 -6.11 -1.72 -6.81
CA ILE A 120 -6.45 -3.03 -7.40
C ILE A 120 -7.92 -3.07 -7.84
N ILE A 121 -8.85 -2.55 -7.03
CA ILE A 121 -10.27 -2.48 -7.40
C ILE A 121 -10.47 -1.59 -8.63
N ARG A 122 -9.78 -0.44 -8.72
CA ARG A 122 -9.84 0.43 -9.91
C ARG A 122 -9.20 -0.20 -11.15
N GLU A 123 -8.08 -0.90 -10.99
CA GLU A 123 -7.41 -1.63 -12.07
C GLU A 123 -8.29 -2.77 -12.59
N SER A 124 -8.96 -3.50 -11.70
CA SER A 124 -9.92 -4.56 -12.03
C SER A 124 -11.15 -4.00 -12.76
N ALA A 125 -11.66 -2.84 -12.32
CA ALA A 125 -12.74 -2.13 -13.02
C ALA A 125 -12.31 -1.65 -14.41
N ALA A 126 -11.07 -1.19 -14.56
CA ALA A 126 -10.53 -0.75 -15.84
C ALA A 126 -10.27 -1.90 -16.82
N SER A 127 -9.88 -3.08 -16.32
CA SER A 127 -9.68 -4.30 -17.12
C SER A 127 -11.00 -4.87 -17.66
N ASN A 128 -12.07 -4.78 -16.86
CA ASN A 128 -13.38 -5.34 -17.17
C ASN A 128 -14.36 -4.35 -17.83
N LYS A 129 -13.84 -3.37 -18.57
CA LYS A 129 -14.69 -2.41 -19.30
C LYS A 129 -15.47 -3.12 -20.42
N ALA A 130 -16.78 -2.89 -20.45
CA ALA A 130 -17.70 -3.47 -21.43
C ALA A 130 -18.43 -2.38 -22.21
N THR A 131 -19.00 -2.76 -23.34
CA THR A 131 -19.87 -1.86 -24.12
C THR A 131 -21.26 -1.78 -23.50
N GLU A 132 -21.96 -0.66 -23.69
CA GLU A 132 -23.33 -0.45 -23.16
C GLU A 132 -24.29 -1.57 -23.60
N ALA A 133 -24.18 -2.02 -24.85
CA ALA A 133 -25.02 -3.08 -25.40
C ALA A 133 -24.82 -4.43 -24.69
N GLU A 134 -23.59 -4.78 -24.32
CA GLU A 134 -23.29 -6.02 -23.58
C GLU A 134 -23.85 -5.95 -22.15
N LEU A 135 -23.75 -4.78 -21.51
CA LEU A 135 -24.28 -4.56 -20.16
C LEU A 135 -25.81 -4.60 -20.12
N GLU A 136 -26.47 -4.10 -21.15
CA GLU A 136 -27.94 -4.21 -21.26
C GLU A 136 -28.40 -5.66 -21.46
N LEU A 137 -27.64 -6.47 -22.19
CA LEU A 137 -27.94 -7.90 -22.34
C LEU A 137 -27.78 -8.64 -21.02
N ASP A 138 -26.67 -8.41 -20.31
CA ASP A 138 -26.43 -8.99 -18.98
C ASP A 138 -27.53 -8.54 -17.98
N ALA A 139 -27.94 -7.27 -18.01
CA ALA A 139 -29.01 -6.75 -17.15
C ALA A 139 -30.38 -7.39 -17.43
N LYS A 140 -30.71 -7.64 -18.70
CA LYS A 140 -31.93 -8.36 -19.09
C LYS A 140 -31.92 -9.80 -18.59
N ALA A 141 -30.79 -10.50 -18.71
CA ALA A 141 -30.65 -11.85 -18.20
C ALA A 141 -30.87 -11.92 -16.67
N ILE A 142 -30.29 -10.99 -15.92
CA ILE A 142 -30.48 -10.90 -14.46
C ILE A 142 -31.96 -10.66 -14.11
N LEU A 143 -32.65 -9.78 -14.84
CA LEU A 143 -34.08 -9.51 -14.61
C LEU A 143 -34.98 -10.70 -15.00
N GLU A 144 -34.61 -11.48 -16.01
CA GLU A 144 -35.33 -12.71 -16.40
C GLU A 144 -35.19 -13.81 -15.35
N GLU A 145 -34.01 -14.00 -14.78
CA GLU A 145 -33.79 -14.97 -13.68
C GLU A 145 -34.57 -14.63 -12.40
N LEU A 146 -34.91 -13.35 -12.20
CA LEU A 146 -35.61 -12.86 -11.01
C LEU A 146 -37.13 -12.74 -11.17
N LYS A 147 -37.68 -13.00 -12.37
CA LYS A 147 -39.14 -13.06 -12.55
C LYS A 147 -39.67 -14.33 -11.88
N PRO A 148 -40.59 -14.24 -10.91
CA PRO A 148 -41.31 -15.42 -10.44
C PRO A 148 -42.13 -16.01 -11.61
N GLU A 149 -42.18 -17.34 -11.71
CA GLU A 149 -42.96 -18.11 -12.71
C GLU A 149 -44.50 -17.97 -12.54
N ASP A 150 -45.00 -16.84 -12.07
CA ASP A 150 -46.41 -16.65 -11.73
C ASP A 150 -47.03 -15.49 -12.54
N GLU A 151 -47.21 -15.67 -13.86
CA GLU A 151 -48.28 -15.02 -14.64
C GLU A 151 -48.63 -15.85 -15.90
N ASP A 152 -49.04 -17.11 -15.73
CA ASP A 152 -49.86 -17.80 -16.74
C ASP A 152 -51.33 -17.80 -16.29
N THR A 153 -51.99 -16.66 -16.39
CA THR A 153 -53.46 -16.58 -16.44
C THR A 153 -53.92 -15.49 -17.41
N SER A 154 -54.24 -15.89 -18.64
CA SER A 154 -55.45 -15.41 -19.33
C SER A 154 -55.73 -16.23 -20.59
N ASP A 155 -56.87 -16.92 -20.53
CA ASP A 155 -57.76 -17.39 -21.59
C ASP A 155 -57.48 -16.98 -23.04
N GLN A 156 -57.40 -17.98 -23.94
CA GLN A 156 -58.11 -17.92 -25.24
C GLN A 156 -58.36 -19.30 -25.86
N ASP A 157 -59.63 -19.67 -25.80
CA ASP A 157 -60.47 -20.50 -26.68
C ASP A 157 -59.97 -21.78 -27.38
N CYS A 158 -60.83 -22.77 -27.20
CA CYS A 158 -60.91 -24.08 -27.83
C CYS A 158 -60.81 -24.09 -29.36
N THR A 159 -60.03 -25.03 -29.91
CA THR A 159 -60.51 -25.88 -31.01
C THR A 159 -59.78 -27.23 -31.05
N ILE A 160 -60.54 -28.29 -30.75
CA ILE A 160 -60.27 -29.73 -30.96
C ILE A 160 -60.60 -30.02 -32.46
N PRO A 161 -59.92 -30.91 -33.21
CA PRO A 161 -59.86 -32.35 -32.90
C PRO A 161 -58.52 -33.07 -33.19
N SER A 162 -58.06 -33.90 -32.24
CA SER A 162 -58.21 -35.37 -32.18
C SER A 162 -57.20 -36.08 -33.11
N SER A 163 -56.54 -37.18 -32.75
CA SER A 163 -56.89 -38.23 -31.81
C SER A 163 -55.67 -39.12 -31.54
N THR A 164 -55.66 -39.70 -30.33
CA THR A 164 -55.27 -41.09 -29.99
C THR A 164 -53.81 -41.50 -30.14
N SER A 165 -53.17 -42.16 -29.18
CA SER A 165 -53.62 -42.72 -27.90
C SER A 165 -52.41 -43.37 -27.22
N SER A 166 -52.27 -43.09 -25.91
CA SER A 166 -52.03 -44.04 -24.79
C SER A 166 -51.05 -45.21 -25.01
N SER A 167 -50.18 -45.61 -24.09
CA SER A 167 -49.95 -45.32 -22.67
C SER A 167 -48.95 -46.35 -22.18
N ASN A 168 -48.38 -46.08 -21.00
CA ASN A 168 -47.76 -46.99 -20.01
C ASN A 168 -46.28 -46.68 -19.81
N GLU A 169 -45.93 -45.90 -18.79
CA GLU A 169 -45.92 -46.22 -17.34
C GLU A 169 -44.88 -47.27 -16.93
N ARG A 170 -44.02 -46.80 -16.00
CA ARG A 170 -43.43 -47.50 -14.84
C ARG A 170 -42.42 -48.60 -15.16
N SER A 171 -41.34 -48.81 -14.41
CA SER A 171 -40.80 -48.23 -13.18
C SER A 171 -39.45 -48.94 -12.96
N SER A 172 -38.56 -48.32 -12.18
CA SER A 172 -37.54 -48.93 -11.30
C SER A 172 -37.19 -50.42 -11.48
N ASP A 173 -35.92 -50.76 -11.60
CA ASP A 173 -35.11 -51.09 -10.41
C ASP A 173 -33.64 -51.35 -10.75
N SER A 174 -32.85 -51.18 -9.71
CA SER A 174 -31.45 -51.48 -9.47
C SER A 174 -30.99 -52.91 -9.86
N GLY A 175 -29.68 -53.08 -10.06
CA GLY A 175 -29.08 -54.43 -10.03
C GLY A 175 -27.76 -54.59 -10.76
N SER A 176 -26.67 -54.45 -10.02
CA SER A 176 -25.30 -54.91 -10.31
C SER A 176 -25.18 -56.30 -10.96
N SER A 177 -24.17 -56.51 -11.83
CA SER A 177 -23.21 -57.61 -11.66
C SER A 177 -21.98 -57.51 -12.58
N LEU A 178 -20.88 -58.04 -12.06
CA LEU A 178 -19.53 -58.14 -12.63
C LEU A 178 -19.44 -59.02 -13.88
N GLY A 179 -18.41 -58.79 -14.70
CA GLY A 179 -17.92 -59.81 -15.65
C GLY A 179 -16.67 -59.38 -16.44
N LYS A 180 -15.51 -59.89 -16.01
CA LYS A 180 -14.17 -59.80 -16.63
C LYS A 180 -14.14 -60.32 -18.09
N HIS A 181 -13.26 -59.78 -18.94
CA HIS A 181 -12.05 -60.48 -19.46
C HIS A 181 -11.28 -59.69 -20.54
N ASP A 182 -9.96 -59.87 -20.48
CA ASP A 182 -8.88 -59.37 -21.34
C ASP A 182 -8.97 -59.73 -22.83
N ASN A 183 -8.43 -58.87 -23.72
CA ASN A 183 -7.19 -59.19 -24.48
C ASN A 183 -6.80 -58.15 -25.55
N ALA A 184 -5.55 -57.66 -25.42
CA ALA A 184 -4.48 -57.59 -26.41
C ALA A 184 -4.58 -56.77 -27.74
N ARG A 185 -3.53 -55.91 -27.86
CA ARG A 185 -2.61 -55.70 -29.00
C ARG A 185 -2.88 -54.58 -30.03
N LYS A 186 -1.92 -53.63 -30.05
CA LYS A 186 -0.92 -53.31 -31.12
C LYS A 186 -0.89 -51.84 -31.60
N LEU A 187 0.21 -51.17 -31.26
CA LEU A 187 0.89 -50.10 -32.04
C LEU A 187 1.39 -50.66 -33.39
N PRO A 188 1.59 -49.84 -34.46
CA PRO A 188 2.84 -49.05 -34.61
C PRO A 188 2.78 -47.75 -35.47
N LEU A 189 3.78 -46.86 -35.27
CA LEU A 189 4.32 -45.85 -36.23
C LEU A 189 5.56 -46.47 -36.95
N PRO A 190 6.45 -45.83 -37.78
CA PRO A 190 6.56 -44.48 -38.42
C PRO A 190 7.16 -44.46 -39.88
N ALA A 191 7.44 -43.27 -40.50
CA ALA A 191 8.59 -42.94 -41.41
C ALA A 191 8.49 -41.47 -41.97
N LYS A 192 9.46 -40.53 -41.75
CA LYS A 192 10.69 -40.12 -42.53
C LYS A 192 10.41 -39.57 -43.96
N ALA A 193 10.98 -38.47 -44.52
CA ALA A 193 12.08 -37.54 -44.21
C ALA A 193 12.15 -36.36 -45.24
N SER A 194 13.02 -35.37 -44.95
CA SER A 194 13.88 -34.55 -45.87
C SER A 194 13.63 -33.03 -46.03
N ARG A 195 14.74 -32.28 -45.96
CA ARG A 195 14.97 -30.84 -46.26
C ARG A 195 15.62 -30.71 -47.66
N PRO A 196 15.58 -29.54 -48.34
CA PRO A 196 16.80 -28.70 -48.41
C PRO A 196 16.63 -27.16 -48.54
N ALA A 197 17.70 -26.45 -48.16
CA ALA A 197 18.33 -25.19 -48.62
C ALA A 197 17.56 -23.95 -49.17
N SER A 198 18.09 -22.78 -48.77
CA SER A 198 17.77 -21.38 -49.16
C SER A 198 18.24 -20.97 -50.57
N PRO A 199 17.68 -19.87 -51.12
CA PRO A 199 18.53 -18.82 -51.70
C PRO A 199 18.08 -17.37 -51.38
N ALA A 200 18.90 -16.41 -51.84
CA ALA A 200 19.09 -15.07 -51.31
C ALA A 200 18.27 -13.91 -51.96
N LEU A 201 18.12 -12.84 -51.16
CA LEU A 201 18.14 -11.39 -51.49
C LEU A 201 17.26 -10.80 -52.61
N LYS A 202 16.35 -9.88 -52.23
CA LYS A 202 16.29 -8.47 -52.72
C LYS A 202 15.29 -7.58 -51.95
N LYS A 203 15.86 -6.52 -51.35
CA LYS A 203 15.44 -5.10 -51.17
C LYS A 203 13.99 -4.69 -50.81
N ASN A 204 13.94 -3.95 -49.69
CA ASN A 204 13.17 -2.73 -49.36
C ASN A 204 11.67 -2.84 -49.02
N ALA A 205 11.33 -2.64 -47.74
CA ALA A 205 10.71 -1.41 -47.23
C ALA A 205 10.49 -1.55 -45.71
N TYR A 206 11.06 -0.64 -44.93
CA TYR A 206 10.81 -0.53 -43.49
C TYR A 206 9.42 0.10 -43.28
N SER A 207 8.53 -0.62 -42.60
CA SER A 207 7.33 -0.07 -41.95
C SER A 207 7.51 -0.32 -40.47
N ALA A 208 7.96 0.70 -39.74
CA ALA A 208 8.10 0.66 -38.29
C ALA A 208 6.73 0.92 -37.64
N ASP A 209 6.28 -0.01 -36.81
CA ASP A 209 5.16 0.19 -35.89
C ASP A 209 5.50 1.31 -34.88
N PRO A 210 4.63 2.32 -34.68
CA PRO A 210 4.92 3.38 -33.73
C PRO A 210 4.61 2.92 -32.30
N CYS A 211 5.69 2.61 -31.57
CA CYS A 211 5.78 2.61 -30.12
C CYS A 211 5.21 3.93 -29.55
N THR A 212 4.10 3.85 -28.81
CA THR A 212 3.51 4.98 -28.07
C THR A 212 4.39 5.36 -26.88
N ARG A 213 5.44 6.13 -27.15
CA ARG A 213 6.09 6.98 -26.14
C ARG A 213 5.03 7.95 -25.60
N ARG A 214 4.62 7.78 -24.34
CA ARG A 214 3.92 8.84 -23.58
C ARG A 214 4.89 10.01 -23.39
N GLY A 215 4.91 10.92 -24.36
CA GLY A 215 5.56 12.21 -24.25
C GLY A 215 4.80 13.09 -23.25
N LEU A 216 5.55 13.86 -22.46
CA LEU A 216 5.02 14.96 -21.67
C LEU A 216 4.37 15.97 -22.61
N ALA A 217 3.05 16.05 -22.63
CA ALA A 217 2.33 17.14 -23.26
C ALA A 217 2.36 18.35 -22.31
N VAL A 218 3.08 19.39 -22.70
CA VAL A 218 2.98 20.72 -22.10
C VAL A 218 2.01 21.50 -22.98
N HIS A 219 0.79 21.72 -22.49
CA HIS A 219 -0.14 22.63 -23.15
C HIS A 219 0.30 24.07 -22.85
N PHE A 220 0.70 24.80 -23.89
CA PHE A 220 0.83 26.25 -23.83
C PHE A 220 -0.55 26.84 -24.14
N ALA A 221 -1.15 27.55 -23.18
CA ALA A 221 -2.35 28.33 -23.45
C ALA A 221 -1.96 29.53 -24.33
N GLU A 222 -2.52 29.59 -25.54
CA GLU A 222 -2.49 30.78 -26.39
C GLU A 222 -3.27 31.92 -25.73
N GLY A 223 -2.76 33.13 -25.89
CA GLY A 223 -3.19 34.32 -25.16
C GLY A 223 -4.65 34.71 -25.37
N GLN A 224 -5.26 35.17 -24.28
CA GLN A 224 -6.41 36.07 -24.32
C GLN A 224 -6.05 37.38 -23.61
N GLU A 225 -6.39 38.49 -24.27
CA GLU A 225 -6.19 39.86 -23.80
C GLU A 225 -6.97 40.19 -22.52
N PRO A 226 -6.55 41.21 -21.74
CA PRO A 226 -7.13 41.50 -20.44
C PRO A 226 -8.39 42.36 -20.56
N ALA A 227 -9.52 41.87 -20.03
CA ALA A 227 -10.73 42.67 -19.84
C ALA A 227 -10.82 43.20 -18.39
N SER A 228 -10.79 44.53 -18.29
CA SER A 228 -11.43 45.43 -17.32
C SER A 228 -11.53 45.06 -15.83
N SER A 229 -10.86 45.91 -15.04
CA SER A 229 -11.07 46.26 -13.64
C SER A 229 -12.52 46.24 -13.12
N GLN A 230 -12.74 45.62 -11.97
CA GLN A 230 -13.70 46.09 -10.97
C GLN A 230 -13.12 45.99 -9.55
N GLN A 231 -13.19 47.12 -8.85
CA GLN A 231 -12.82 47.35 -7.46
C GLN A 231 -13.83 46.65 -6.54
N HIS A 232 -13.37 46.10 -5.41
CA HIS A 232 -14.13 46.21 -4.15
C HIS A 232 -13.23 46.08 -2.91
N ASN A 233 -13.03 47.25 -2.29
CA ASN A 233 -12.90 47.63 -0.88
C ASN A 233 -12.28 46.67 0.16
N ALA A 234 -11.20 47.17 0.74
CA ALA A 234 -10.61 46.77 2.01
C ALA A 234 -11.49 47.18 3.22
N SER A 235 -11.41 46.40 4.30
CA SER A 235 -11.59 46.91 5.67
C SER A 235 -10.36 46.59 6.51
N MET A 236 -9.75 47.65 7.05
CA MET A 236 -8.59 47.67 7.95
C MET A 236 -9.01 47.71 9.42
N ALA A 237 -8.16 47.15 10.30
CA ALA A 237 -7.84 47.50 11.70
C ALA A 237 -7.69 46.21 12.56
N ASN A 238 -6.67 45.98 13.39
CA ASN A 238 -5.58 46.81 13.89
C ASN A 238 -4.36 45.95 14.30
N ASP A 239 -3.18 46.51 14.04
CA ASP A 239 -1.85 46.08 14.47
C ASP A 239 -1.64 46.22 15.99
N PHE A 240 -0.81 45.34 16.56
CA PHE A 240 0.18 45.72 17.58
C PHE A 240 1.41 44.80 17.51
N GLY A 241 2.56 45.37 17.16
CA GLY A 241 3.89 44.88 17.58
C GLY A 241 4.81 44.31 16.50
N THR A 242 5.45 45.16 15.71
CA THR A 242 6.81 44.89 15.17
C THR A 242 7.74 46.02 15.60
N PRO A 243 9.07 45.77 15.61
CA PRO A 243 9.82 46.45 14.55
C PRO A 243 10.90 45.58 13.90
N LEU A 244 11.26 45.99 12.67
CA LEU A 244 12.40 45.59 11.84
C LEU A 244 12.17 44.47 10.82
N LEU A 245 11.37 44.76 9.79
CA LEU A 245 11.80 44.73 8.39
C LEU A 245 10.69 45.29 7.48
N GLN A 246 10.56 46.63 7.44
CA GLN A 246 9.77 47.29 6.41
C GLN A 246 10.65 47.60 5.20
N ARG A 247 10.43 46.82 4.14
CA ARG A 247 10.55 47.10 2.71
C ARG A 247 11.12 48.48 2.29
N ALA A 248 12.18 48.40 1.49
CA ALA A 248 12.30 49.10 0.21
C ALA A 248 13.03 48.10 -0.71
N GLY A 249 12.46 47.67 -1.83
CA GLY A 249 12.29 48.48 -3.03
C GLY A 249 13.08 47.75 -4.12
N SER A 250 12.47 47.63 -5.30
CA SER A 250 13.04 47.03 -6.50
C SER A 250 14.52 47.35 -6.69
N ILE A 251 15.40 46.36 -6.53
CA ILE A 251 16.78 46.43 -7.02
C ILE A 251 17.04 45.14 -7.80
N VAL A 252 17.22 45.35 -9.10
CA VAL A 252 17.91 44.46 -10.03
C VAL A 252 19.26 44.10 -9.40
N ALA A 253 19.37 42.89 -8.85
CA ALA A 253 20.62 42.38 -8.31
C ALA A 253 21.06 41.19 -9.15
N MET A 254 22.14 41.44 -9.90
CA MET A 254 22.86 40.50 -10.75
C MET A 254 23.05 39.14 -10.08
N GLU A 255 22.73 38.10 -10.84
CA GLU A 255 23.00 36.71 -10.51
C GLU A 255 24.50 36.48 -10.34
N ILE A 256 24.89 35.75 -9.28
CA ILE A 256 26.22 35.16 -9.17
C ILE A 256 26.31 34.07 -10.25
N PRO A 257 27.25 34.14 -11.21
CA PRO A 257 27.35 33.14 -12.27
C PRO A 257 27.70 31.78 -11.67
N GLY A 258 26.87 30.77 -11.91
CA GLY A 258 27.19 29.36 -11.63
C GLY A 258 26.42 28.66 -10.51
N ARG A 259 25.52 29.34 -9.78
CA ARG A 259 24.62 28.66 -8.83
C ARG A 259 23.27 28.39 -9.48
N GLN A 260 23.17 27.28 -10.21
CA GLN A 260 21.86 26.74 -10.61
C GLN A 260 21.08 26.34 -9.36
N VAL A 261 20.27 27.26 -8.84
CA VAL A 261 19.19 26.90 -7.93
C VAL A 261 18.11 26.26 -8.80
N LEU A 262 18.12 24.94 -8.88
CA LEU A 262 16.98 24.19 -9.40
C LEU A 262 15.76 24.64 -8.60
N LYS A 263 14.84 25.37 -9.24
CA LYS A 263 13.52 25.63 -8.65
C LYS A 263 12.92 24.26 -8.35
N ARG A 264 12.83 23.89 -7.07
CA ARG A 264 12.05 22.72 -6.65
C ARG A 264 10.67 22.87 -7.26
N ALA A 265 10.20 21.83 -7.95
CA ALA A 265 8.81 21.77 -8.37
C ALA A 265 7.93 22.06 -7.13
N PRO A 266 6.91 22.92 -7.25
CA PRO A 266 6.01 23.17 -6.13
C PRO A 266 5.46 21.83 -5.64
N SER A 267 5.54 21.59 -4.32
CA SER A 267 5.11 20.33 -3.69
C SER A 267 3.60 20.10 -3.76
N ARG A 268 2.85 21.11 -4.22
CA ARG A 268 1.42 21.05 -4.43
C ARG A 268 1.13 21.68 -5.78
N ARG A 269 0.73 20.85 -6.75
CA ARG A 269 0.03 21.37 -7.94
C ARG A 269 -1.28 21.95 -7.40
N GLU A 270 -1.62 23.17 -7.79
CA GLU A 270 -2.96 23.71 -7.55
C GLU A 270 -3.94 22.65 -8.07
N GLN A 271 -4.71 22.05 -7.15
CA GLN A 271 -5.84 21.24 -7.53
C GLN A 271 -6.81 22.24 -8.11
N GLU A 272 -6.91 22.30 -9.43
CA GLU A 272 -8.14 22.82 -10.02
C GLU A 272 -9.29 22.03 -9.39
N PRO A 273 -10.40 22.69 -9.01
CA PRO A 273 -11.56 21.98 -8.53
C PRO A 273 -11.95 21.00 -9.62
N VAL A 274 -11.66 19.73 -9.39
CA VAL A 274 -12.19 18.64 -10.21
C VAL A 274 -13.68 18.70 -9.94
N GLU A 275 -14.42 19.31 -10.87
CA GLU A 275 -15.86 19.05 -11.00
C GLU A 275 -16.02 17.54 -10.87
N ASP A 276 -16.96 17.07 -10.03
CA ASP A 276 -17.25 15.65 -9.82
C ASP A 276 -17.51 14.96 -11.17
N SER A 277 -16.46 14.62 -11.90
CA SER A 277 -16.51 13.81 -13.09
C SER A 277 -16.79 12.43 -12.54
N HIS A 278 -18.07 12.07 -12.47
CA HIS A 278 -18.54 10.73 -12.20
C HIS A 278 -17.65 9.78 -12.98
N ILE A 279 -16.80 9.02 -12.28
CA ILE A 279 -15.90 8.10 -12.94
C ILE A 279 -16.78 6.98 -13.48
N GLU A 280 -17.18 7.09 -14.74
CA GLU A 280 -17.98 6.09 -15.42
C GLU A 280 -17.08 4.89 -15.72
N PHE A 281 -17.35 3.81 -15.00
CA PHE A 281 -16.79 2.50 -15.27
C PHE A 281 -17.94 1.62 -15.77
N PRO A 282 -18.19 1.56 -17.08
CA PRO A 282 -19.09 0.54 -17.62
C PRO A 282 -18.40 -0.82 -17.46
N VAL A 283 -18.64 -1.50 -16.34
CA VAL A 283 -17.94 -2.73 -15.95
C VAL A 283 -18.85 -3.93 -16.05
N ARG A 284 -18.31 -5.04 -16.59
CA ARG A 284 -18.95 -6.34 -16.49
C ARG A 284 -18.78 -6.94 -15.09
N MET A 285 -19.85 -6.88 -14.29
CA MET A 285 -19.79 -7.22 -12.86
C MET A 285 -19.45 -8.69 -12.57
N GLY A 286 -19.86 -9.63 -13.42
CA GLY A 286 -19.64 -11.06 -13.19
C GLY A 286 -18.16 -11.48 -13.14
N LEU A 287 -17.30 -10.83 -13.92
CA LEU A 287 -15.84 -11.08 -13.94
C LEU A 287 -15.08 -10.14 -13.00
N PHE A 288 -15.62 -8.95 -12.76
CA PHE A 288 -14.98 -7.95 -11.92
C PHE A 288 -14.71 -8.45 -10.49
N TYR A 289 -15.68 -9.12 -9.86
CA TYR A 289 -15.50 -9.59 -8.48
C TYR A 289 -14.47 -10.72 -8.38
N SER A 290 -14.46 -11.65 -9.34
CA SER A 290 -13.45 -12.72 -9.36
C SER A 290 -12.05 -12.16 -9.55
N ASP A 291 -11.88 -11.25 -10.50
CA ASP A 291 -10.58 -10.64 -10.82
C ASP A 291 -10.07 -9.80 -9.64
N ALA A 292 -10.95 -9.01 -9.01
CA ALA A 292 -10.59 -8.21 -7.85
C ALA A 292 -10.20 -9.07 -6.64
N LEU A 293 -10.93 -10.16 -6.38
CA LEU A 293 -10.61 -11.08 -5.29
C LEU A 293 -9.31 -11.85 -5.55
N GLU A 294 -9.08 -12.31 -6.78
CA GLU A 294 -7.84 -12.99 -7.17
C GLU A 294 -6.63 -12.05 -7.02
N ALA A 295 -6.75 -10.80 -7.47
CA ALA A 295 -5.70 -9.79 -7.33
C ALA A 295 -5.43 -9.40 -5.85
N ILE A 296 -6.47 -9.36 -4.99
CA ILE A 296 -6.30 -9.15 -3.55
C ILE A 296 -5.60 -10.36 -2.90
N ASP A 297 -5.93 -11.58 -3.30
CA ASP A 297 -5.26 -12.80 -2.83
C ASP A 297 -3.80 -12.89 -3.33
N GLU A 298 -3.50 -12.37 -4.53
CA GLU A 298 -2.13 -12.20 -5.03
C GLU A 298 -1.35 -11.19 -4.17
N LEU A 299 -1.93 -10.02 -3.88
CA LEU A 299 -1.33 -9.04 -2.97
C LEU A 299 -1.04 -9.63 -1.59
N LYS A 300 -1.93 -10.48 -1.07
CA LYS A 300 -1.71 -11.20 0.19
C LYS A 300 -0.45 -12.08 0.12
N ARG A 301 -0.30 -12.89 -0.93
CA ARG A 301 0.89 -13.75 -1.13
C ARG A 301 2.15 -12.91 -1.31
N GLU A 302 2.06 -11.79 -2.02
CA GLU A 302 3.16 -10.84 -2.16
C GLU A 302 3.62 -10.32 -0.79
N LEU A 303 2.67 -9.88 0.06
CA LEU A 303 2.91 -9.38 1.41
C LEU A 303 3.65 -10.39 2.31
N GLU A 304 3.25 -11.67 2.25
CA GLU A 304 3.90 -12.77 2.98
C GLU A 304 5.35 -12.98 2.47
N GLY A 305 5.58 -12.88 1.15
CA GLY A 305 6.88 -13.12 0.51
C GLY A 305 7.87 -11.96 0.53
N MET A 306 7.44 -10.70 0.73
CA MET A 306 8.32 -9.53 0.53
C MET A 306 9.60 -9.56 1.36
N THR A 307 9.51 -10.01 2.61
CA THR A 307 10.66 -10.02 3.53
C THR A 307 11.67 -11.09 3.10
N GLU A 308 11.20 -12.21 2.55
CA GLU A 308 12.08 -13.25 2.02
C GLU A 308 12.84 -12.76 0.78
N GLU A 309 12.15 -12.11 -0.15
CA GLU A 309 12.76 -11.54 -1.36
C GLU A 309 13.80 -10.45 -1.01
N LEU A 310 13.50 -9.62 -0.01
CA LEU A 310 14.45 -8.65 0.54
C LEU A 310 15.72 -9.34 1.08
N CYS A 311 15.55 -10.38 1.90
CA CYS A 311 16.66 -11.12 2.49
C CYS A 311 17.49 -11.91 1.46
N ARG A 312 16.87 -12.39 0.38
CA ARG A 312 17.55 -13.09 -0.73
C ARG A 312 18.64 -12.23 -1.38
N ARG A 313 18.52 -10.90 -1.29
CA ARG A 313 19.51 -9.95 -1.81
C ARG A 313 20.70 -9.72 -0.88
N ALA A 314 20.57 -10.03 0.41
CA ALA A 314 21.57 -9.72 1.43
C ALA A 314 22.98 -10.22 1.13
N PRO A 315 23.19 -11.48 0.68
CA PRO A 315 24.52 -12.01 0.41
C PRO A 315 25.26 -11.31 -0.75
N ARG A 316 24.53 -10.59 -1.62
CA ARG A 316 25.12 -9.84 -2.74
C ARG A 316 25.60 -8.45 -2.32
N GLN A 317 25.03 -7.88 -1.27
CA GLN A 317 25.32 -6.51 -0.82
C GLN A 317 26.33 -6.47 0.33
N LEU A 318 26.41 -7.55 1.10
CA LEU A 318 27.33 -7.66 2.23
C LEU A 318 28.57 -8.45 1.83
N HIS A 319 29.73 -7.85 2.08
CA HIS A 319 31.03 -8.43 1.79
C HIS A 319 31.80 -8.75 3.07
N SER A 320 32.78 -9.64 2.98
CA SER A 320 33.51 -10.09 4.17
C SER A 320 34.42 -9.02 4.81
N SER A 321 34.77 -7.98 4.05
CA SER A 321 35.53 -6.82 4.55
C SER A 321 34.65 -5.81 5.30
N ASP A 322 33.34 -6.00 5.32
CA ASP A 322 32.42 -4.99 5.82
C ASP A 322 32.37 -4.97 7.35
N THR A 323 32.51 -3.77 7.90
CA THR A 323 32.09 -3.42 9.25
C THR A 323 30.79 -2.64 9.14
N ILE A 324 29.71 -3.21 9.66
CA ILE A 324 28.35 -2.69 9.55
C ILE A 324 27.95 -2.11 10.90
N ILE A 325 27.31 -0.95 10.92
CA ILE A 325 26.66 -0.42 12.12
C ILE A 325 25.13 -0.36 11.95
N THR A 326 24.39 -0.76 12.97
CA THR A 326 22.93 -0.72 13.03
C THR A 326 22.45 -0.25 14.40
N LEU A 327 21.21 0.20 14.48
CA LEU A 327 20.56 0.66 15.71
C LEU A 327 19.39 -0.28 16.08
N GLY A 328 19.38 -0.73 17.33
CA GLY A 328 18.31 -1.55 17.90
C GLY A 328 18.07 -2.88 17.18
N CYS A 329 16.88 -3.44 17.40
CA CYS A 329 16.43 -4.71 16.82
C CYS A 329 15.24 -4.49 15.87
N SER A 330 15.52 -4.27 14.59
CA SER A 330 14.48 -4.28 13.55
C SER A 330 14.31 -5.68 12.96
N HIS A 331 13.07 -6.16 12.85
CA HIS A 331 12.78 -7.49 12.30
C HIS A 331 13.37 -7.69 10.89
N SER A 332 13.23 -6.69 10.01
CA SER A 332 13.76 -6.74 8.65
C SER A 332 15.29 -6.81 8.65
N ILE A 333 15.97 -5.99 9.46
CA ILE A 333 17.44 -6.00 9.59
C ILE A 333 17.93 -7.32 10.18
N ARG A 334 17.25 -7.83 11.21
CA ARG A 334 17.57 -9.10 11.85
C ARG A 334 17.54 -10.24 10.86
N ARG A 335 16.44 -10.41 10.10
CA ARG A 335 16.36 -11.45 9.06
C ARG A 335 17.39 -11.20 7.96
N TYR A 336 17.57 -9.96 7.52
CA TYR A 336 18.53 -9.61 6.46
C TYR A 336 19.97 -10.01 6.80
N LEU A 337 20.43 -9.70 8.02
CA LEU A 337 21.78 -10.04 8.47
C LEU A 337 21.95 -11.53 8.76
N LEU A 338 20.94 -12.19 9.35
CA LEU A 338 20.99 -13.63 9.60
C LEU A 338 21.01 -14.45 8.31
N GLU A 339 20.23 -14.08 7.30
CA GLU A 339 20.22 -14.75 6.00
C GLU A 339 21.56 -14.57 5.26
N ALA A 340 22.18 -13.38 5.36
CA ALA A 340 23.53 -13.18 4.83
C ALA A 340 24.57 -14.06 5.55
N ALA A 341 24.45 -14.20 6.88
CA ALA A 341 25.33 -15.06 7.67
C ALA A 341 25.18 -16.55 7.28
N ARG A 342 23.94 -17.03 7.15
CA ARG A 342 23.62 -18.40 6.73
C ARG A 342 24.10 -18.72 5.33
N ALA A 343 24.11 -17.72 4.44
CA ALA A 343 24.69 -17.84 3.10
C ALA A 343 26.24 -17.91 3.11
N GLY A 344 26.89 -17.85 4.26
CA GLY A 344 28.33 -17.99 4.43
C GLY A 344 29.12 -16.68 4.34
N GLN A 345 28.47 -15.52 4.46
CA GLN A 345 29.18 -14.23 4.50
C GLN A 345 29.74 -13.95 5.90
N HIS A 346 31.02 -13.62 5.98
CA HIS A 346 31.71 -13.31 7.23
C HIS A 346 31.96 -11.80 7.36
N PHE A 347 31.09 -11.06 8.05
CA PHE A 347 31.23 -9.62 8.27
C PHE A 347 31.27 -9.27 9.77
N LYS A 348 31.56 -8.01 10.09
CA LYS A 348 31.54 -7.48 11.46
C LYS A 348 30.32 -6.59 11.63
N VAL A 349 29.61 -6.72 12.75
CA VAL A 349 28.43 -5.90 13.06
C VAL A 349 28.61 -5.21 14.41
N LEU A 350 28.47 -3.89 14.41
CA LEU A 350 28.34 -3.07 15.61
C LEU A 350 26.86 -2.71 15.77
N ILE A 351 26.28 -3.13 16.89
CA ILE A 351 24.85 -2.92 17.19
C ILE A 351 24.77 -1.91 18.31
N LEU A 352 24.11 -0.79 18.05
CA LEU A 352 23.75 0.18 19.07
C LEU A 352 22.45 -0.27 19.75
N GLU A 353 22.34 -0.08 21.06
CA GLU A 353 21.24 -0.61 21.88
C GLU A 353 19.84 -0.10 21.48
N GLY A 354 19.72 1.15 21.02
CA GLY A 354 18.44 1.77 20.64
C GLY A 354 17.56 2.12 21.85
N ALA A 355 18.15 2.71 22.88
CA ALA A 355 17.41 3.11 24.07
C ALA A 355 16.33 4.15 23.72
N PRO A 356 15.11 4.08 24.30
CA PRO A 356 14.73 3.32 25.49
C PRO A 356 14.05 1.96 25.21
N GLN A 357 14.14 1.41 23.98
CA GLN A 357 13.52 0.12 23.69
C GLN A 357 14.14 -1.02 24.54
N PRO A 358 13.40 -2.11 24.81
CA PRO A 358 13.89 -3.19 25.66
C PRO A 358 15.20 -3.78 25.12
N ALA A 359 16.27 -3.69 25.93
CA ALA A 359 17.59 -4.19 25.56
C ALA A 359 17.61 -5.71 25.29
N GLU A 360 16.67 -6.45 25.86
CA GLU A 360 16.54 -7.91 25.72
C GLU A 360 16.46 -8.34 24.24
N ALA A 361 15.61 -7.68 23.44
CA ALA A 361 15.45 -8.02 22.03
C ALA A 361 16.73 -7.78 21.21
N THR A 362 17.49 -6.73 21.56
CA THR A 362 18.76 -6.42 20.91
C THR A 362 19.86 -7.40 21.35
N GLN A 363 19.86 -7.82 22.61
CA GLN A 363 20.78 -8.85 23.12
C GLN A 363 20.53 -10.21 22.45
N GLU A 364 19.28 -10.66 22.37
CA GLU A 364 18.92 -11.89 21.65
C GLU A 364 19.33 -11.86 20.18
N PHE A 365 19.25 -10.68 19.55
CA PHE A 365 19.69 -10.49 18.18
C PHE A 365 21.21 -10.62 18.04
N VAL A 366 21.99 -10.01 18.94
CA VAL A 366 23.45 -10.16 18.99
C VAL A 366 23.84 -11.63 19.17
N GLU A 367 23.20 -12.33 20.10
CA GLU A 367 23.44 -13.76 20.32
C GLU A 367 23.11 -14.61 19.08
N ALA A 368 22.02 -14.29 18.37
CA ALA A 368 21.66 -14.99 17.15
C ALA A 368 22.73 -14.85 16.06
N LEU A 369 23.32 -13.65 15.92
CA LEU A 369 24.43 -13.43 14.99
C LEU A 369 25.70 -14.18 15.39
N ILE A 370 26.02 -14.21 16.69
CA ILE A 370 27.19 -14.94 17.22
C ILE A 370 27.04 -16.45 16.97
N ARG A 371 25.83 -17.00 17.14
CA ARG A 371 25.53 -18.41 16.82
C ARG A 371 25.81 -18.75 15.35
N GLU A 372 25.53 -17.82 14.45
CA GLU A 372 25.82 -17.93 13.01
C GLU A 372 27.27 -17.54 12.65
N LYS A 373 28.17 -17.46 13.65
CA LYS A 373 29.61 -17.15 13.50
C LYS A 373 29.93 -15.76 12.93
N VAL A 374 29.02 -14.80 13.11
CA VAL A 374 29.26 -13.38 12.78
C VAL A 374 29.88 -12.68 13.98
N HIS A 375 30.84 -11.79 13.74
CA HIS A 375 31.42 -10.98 14.82
C HIS A 375 30.48 -9.81 15.14
N ALA A 376 29.64 -9.97 16.16
CA ALA A 376 28.71 -8.95 16.62
C ALA A 376 29.14 -8.35 17.98
N GLN A 377 29.04 -7.03 18.12
CA GLN A 377 29.30 -6.30 19.36
C GLN A 377 28.15 -5.36 19.68
N LEU A 378 27.67 -5.39 20.93
CA LEU A 378 26.67 -4.46 21.45
C LEU A 378 27.37 -3.25 22.06
N LEU A 379 26.91 -2.04 21.72
CA LEU A 379 27.46 -0.77 22.17
C LEU A 379 26.33 0.17 22.62
N PRO A 380 26.60 1.11 23.54
CA PRO A 380 25.63 2.12 23.89
C PRO A 380 25.49 3.16 22.77
N ASP A 381 24.32 3.78 22.65
CA ASP A 381 23.99 4.71 21.56
C ASP A 381 24.96 5.91 21.51
N SER A 382 25.50 6.31 22.66
CA SER A 382 26.51 7.38 22.78
C SER A 382 27.82 7.08 22.04
N SER A 383 28.12 5.81 21.75
CA SER A 383 29.33 5.39 21.05
C SER A 383 29.24 5.55 19.53
N ALA A 384 28.04 5.81 18.98
CA ALA A 384 27.79 5.87 17.54
C ALA A 384 28.82 6.72 16.78
N TYR A 385 29.14 7.91 17.30
CA TYR A 385 30.06 8.84 16.65
C TYR A 385 31.52 8.36 16.68
N VAL A 386 31.95 7.73 17.77
CA VAL A 386 33.34 7.27 17.96
C VAL A 386 33.64 6.10 17.03
N VAL A 387 32.73 5.12 16.97
CA VAL A 387 32.94 3.90 16.19
C VAL A 387 32.65 4.06 14.70
N MET A 388 31.98 5.14 14.30
CA MET A 388 31.64 5.41 12.90
C MET A 388 32.86 5.40 11.98
N SER A 389 34.02 5.87 12.46
CA SER A 389 35.28 5.87 11.70
C SER A 389 35.78 4.49 11.28
N MET A 390 35.35 3.43 11.97
CA MET A 390 35.69 2.04 11.68
C MET A 390 34.65 1.35 10.79
N CYS A 391 33.51 2.00 10.56
CA CYS A 391 32.37 1.43 9.86
C CYS A 391 32.48 1.69 8.36
N THR A 392 32.07 0.69 7.58
CA THR A 392 32.04 0.75 6.11
C THR A 392 30.65 1.03 5.57
N LYS A 393 29.61 0.61 6.31
CA LYS A 393 28.21 0.75 5.92
C LYS A 393 27.35 0.96 7.17
N VAL A 394 26.34 1.81 7.06
CA VAL A 394 25.27 1.91 8.05
C VAL A 394 24.04 1.20 7.48
N LEU A 395 23.49 0.25 8.22
CA LEU A 395 22.22 -0.38 7.88
C LEU A 395 21.14 0.06 8.87
N VAL A 396 20.01 0.52 8.33
CA VAL A 396 18.86 0.90 9.15
C VAL A 396 17.57 0.36 8.56
N GLY A 397 16.66 -0.06 9.43
CA GLY A 397 15.29 -0.38 9.03
C GLY A 397 14.42 0.88 9.02
N ALA A 398 13.51 0.99 8.06
CA ALA A 398 12.47 2.01 8.08
C ALA A 398 11.13 1.43 8.55
N GLU A 399 10.37 2.23 9.30
CA GLU A 399 8.95 1.96 9.53
C GLU A 399 8.15 2.36 8.29
N ASN A 400 8.38 3.57 7.79
CA ASN A 400 7.75 4.09 6.58
C ASN A 400 8.71 5.01 5.82
N VAL A 401 8.59 5.05 4.49
CA VAL A 401 9.34 5.97 3.62
C VAL A 401 8.36 6.93 2.98
N LEU A 402 8.59 8.23 3.08
CA LEU A 402 7.71 9.27 2.56
C LEU A 402 8.01 9.56 1.09
N ALA A 403 7.08 10.23 0.40
CA ALA A 403 7.18 10.49 -1.04
C ALA A 403 8.39 11.35 -1.44
N ASN A 404 8.92 12.16 -0.52
CA ASN A 404 10.13 12.95 -0.71
C ASN A 404 11.44 12.13 -0.56
N GLY A 405 11.33 10.84 -0.23
CA GLY A 405 12.45 9.96 0.04
C GLY A 405 13.00 10.05 1.47
N GLY A 406 12.40 10.85 2.36
CA GLY A 406 12.70 10.80 3.79
C GLY A 406 12.06 9.57 4.42
N MET A 407 12.48 9.18 5.63
CA MET A 407 11.89 8.02 6.32
C MET A 407 11.46 8.34 7.74
N LEU A 408 10.50 7.56 8.22
CA LEU A 408 10.12 7.42 9.61
C LEU A 408 10.76 6.15 10.18
N THR A 409 11.40 6.29 11.32
CA THR A 409 12.21 5.23 11.93
C THR A 409 12.25 5.40 13.45
N ALA A 410 12.80 4.41 14.15
CA ALA A 410 13.05 4.46 15.58
C ALA A 410 14.00 5.61 15.94
N ILE A 411 13.75 6.19 17.12
CA ILE A 411 14.55 7.26 17.72
C ILE A 411 16.05 6.91 17.79
N GLY A 412 16.92 7.88 17.53
CA GLY A 412 18.38 7.74 17.53
C GLY A 412 19.00 7.53 16.14
N THR A 413 18.21 7.05 15.17
CA THR A 413 18.63 6.88 13.77
C THR A 413 19.11 8.18 13.13
N HIS A 414 18.45 9.32 13.35
CA HIS A 414 18.84 10.59 12.74
C HIS A 414 20.26 10.98 13.15
N VAL A 415 20.60 10.79 14.42
CA VAL A 415 21.95 11.05 14.94
C VAL A 415 22.97 10.10 14.32
N LEU A 416 22.62 8.82 14.20
CA LEU A 416 23.45 7.82 13.51
C LEU A 416 23.72 8.21 12.05
N CYS A 417 22.69 8.59 11.30
CA CYS A 417 22.83 9.00 9.90
C CYS A 417 23.59 10.33 9.76
N ALA A 418 23.41 11.28 10.69
CA ALA A 418 24.18 12.51 10.71
C ALA A 418 25.68 12.26 10.96
N ALA A 419 26.00 11.34 11.86
CA ALA A 419 27.38 10.88 12.07
C ALA A 419 27.91 10.18 10.81
N ALA A 420 27.14 9.29 10.18
CA ALA A 420 27.53 8.62 8.95
C ALA A 420 27.87 9.60 7.83
N ARG A 421 27.05 10.65 7.64
CA ARG A 421 27.32 11.72 6.67
C ARG A 421 28.63 12.45 6.98
N HIS A 422 28.94 12.71 8.25
CA HIS A 422 30.18 13.37 8.63
C HIS A 422 31.41 12.53 8.28
N PHE A 423 31.35 11.21 8.47
CA PHE A 423 32.43 10.29 8.15
C PHE A 423 32.38 9.73 6.71
N ALA A 424 31.48 10.24 5.87
CA ALA A 424 31.24 9.77 4.49
C ALA A 424 30.95 8.25 4.39
N VAL A 425 30.31 7.68 5.42
CA VAL A 425 29.86 6.29 5.43
C VAL A 425 28.46 6.22 4.78
N PRO A 426 28.25 5.35 3.78
CA PRO A 426 26.96 5.23 3.12
C PRO A 426 25.89 4.66 4.06
N VAL A 427 24.70 5.25 4.01
CA VAL A 427 23.51 4.83 4.76
C VAL A 427 22.57 4.04 3.86
N LEU A 428 22.46 2.75 4.14
CA LEU A 428 21.61 1.80 3.43
C LEU A 428 20.35 1.53 4.27
N VAL A 429 19.19 1.66 3.64
CA VAL A 429 17.90 1.53 4.31
C VAL A 429 17.22 0.27 3.82
N VAL A 430 17.09 -0.70 4.69
CA VAL A 430 16.49 -2.00 4.39
C VAL A 430 14.99 -1.91 4.69
N THR A 431 14.18 -1.91 3.63
CA THR A 431 12.73 -1.73 3.74
C THR A 431 12.00 -2.47 2.63
N THR A 432 10.69 -2.64 2.74
CA THR A 432 9.85 -3.21 1.68
C THR A 432 9.18 -2.11 0.87
N THR A 433 8.80 -2.39 -0.38
CA THR A 433 8.13 -1.41 -1.26
C THR A 433 6.81 -0.92 -0.71
N LEU A 434 6.04 -1.76 -0.01
CA LEU A 434 4.77 -1.38 0.63
C LEU A 434 4.91 -0.42 1.82
N LYS A 435 6.10 -0.26 2.41
CA LYS A 435 6.38 0.77 3.42
C LYS A 435 6.59 2.15 2.80
N MET A 436 6.65 2.26 1.47
CA MET A 436 6.71 3.55 0.78
C MET A 436 5.31 4.16 0.72
N SER A 437 5.15 5.35 1.27
CA SER A 437 3.90 6.06 1.38
C SER A 437 3.86 7.27 0.43
N PRO A 438 2.67 7.58 -0.13
CA PRO A 438 2.49 8.78 -0.95
C PRO A 438 2.50 10.09 -0.16
N TYR A 439 2.45 10.00 1.17
CA TYR A 439 2.44 11.18 2.03
C TYR A 439 3.74 11.97 1.98
N TYR A 440 3.59 13.30 2.07
CA TYR A 440 4.67 14.24 2.20
C TYR A 440 4.86 14.64 3.68
N PRO A 441 6.08 14.96 4.14
CA PRO A 441 6.31 15.38 5.53
C PRO A 441 5.45 16.55 6.01
N SER A 442 4.96 17.41 5.12
CA SER A 442 4.10 18.55 5.48
C SER A 442 2.64 18.19 5.74
N ASP A 443 2.24 16.97 5.40
CA ASP A 443 0.86 16.53 5.50
C ASP A 443 0.44 16.41 6.96
N GLN A 444 -0.82 16.72 7.25
CA GLN A 444 -1.34 16.74 8.61
C GLN A 444 -1.22 15.37 9.28
N LEU A 445 -1.46 14.28 8.54
CA LEU A 445 -1.31 12.91 9.05
C LEU A 445 0.14 12.61 9.43
N CYS A 446 1.12 12.93 8.58
CA CYS A 446 2.54 12.77 8.91
C CYS A 446 2.99 13.68 10.05
N THR A 447 2.50 14.92 10.09
CA THR A 447 2.80 15.89 11.16
C THR A 447 2.16 15.50 12.50
N ARG A 448 1.08 14.71 12.49
CA ARG A 448 0.54 14.11 13.71
C ARG A 448 1.38 12.92 14.16
N LEU A 449 1.87 12.11 13.23
CA LEU A 449 2.66 10.91 13.51
C LEU A 449 4.09 11.22 13.97
N VAL A 450 4.66 12.33 13.48
CA VAL A 450 5.95 12.86 13.92
C VAL A 450 5.72 14.28 14.34
N ARG A 451 6.20 14.67 15.52
CA ARG A 451 6.29 16.07 15.92
C ARG A 451 7.32 16.80 15.04
N ILE A 452 7.01 17.02 13.76
CA ILE A 452 7.74 17.91 12.86
C ILE A 452 7.36 19.30 13.36
N ALA A 453 8.16 19.83 14.29
CA ALA A 453 8.03 21.10 14.99
C ALA A 453 7.09 22.13 14.31
N ARG A 454 5.79 21.94 14.48
CA ARG A 454 4.77 22.98 14.30
C ARG A 454 4.19 23.21 15.67
N SER A 455 4.54 24.37 16.21
CA SER A 455 4.00 24.95 17.43
C SER A 455 2.47 25.01 17.33
N GLY A 456 1.75 23.98 17.76
CA GLY A 456 0.29 24.01 17.77
C GLY A 456 -0.48 22.70 17.65
N ALA A 457 0.16 21.53 17.50
CA ALA A 457 -0.59 20.26 17.51
C ALA A 457 -1.05 19.91 18.94
N GLN A 458 -2.30 20.24 19.27
CA GLN A 458 -2.91 20.11 20.60
C GLN A 458 -3.36 18.67 20.93
N GLU A 459 -3.28 17.72 19.98
CA GLU A 459 -3.55 16.31 20.23
C GLU A 459 -2.41 15.45 19.66
N MET A 460 -1.59 14.92 20.56
CA MET A 460 -0.52 13.98 20.22
C MET A 460 -1.08 12.56 20.18
N PRO A 461 -0.89 11.79 19.09
CA PRO A 461 -1.15 10.37 19.10
C PRO A 461 -0.25 9.67 20.13
N TRP A 462 -0.81 8.79 20.96
CA TRP A 462 -0.10 7.99 21.96
C TRP A 462 0.99 7.09 21.33
N SER A 463 0.94 6.85 20.03
CA SER A 463 1.91 6.06 19.27
C SER A 463 3.22 6.78 18.93
N THR A 464 3.26 8.12 19.01
CA THR A 464 4.47 8.91 18.72
C THR A 464 5.38 9.02 19.94
N TYR A 465 4.82 8.87 21.14
CA TYR A 465 5.53 8.94 22.42
C TYR A 465 5.37 7.63 23.20
N GLY A 466 6.47 7.10 23.69
CA GLY A 466 6.52 5.94 24.58
C GLY A 466 6.16 6.34 26.00
N SER A 467 6.22 5.38 26.91
CA SER A 467 6.02 5.68 28.32
C SER A 467 7.19 6.53 28.82
N PRO A 468 6.95 7.63 29.55
CA PRO A 468 8.02 8.35 30.24
C PRO A 468 8.82 7.44 31.19
N GLU A 469 8.21 6.35 31.66
CA GLU A 469 8.87 5.34 32.49
C GLU A 469 9.99 4.60 31.74
N ASP A 470 9.89 4.48 30.42
CA ASP A 470 10.91 3.82 29.59
C ASP A 470 12.22 4.63 29.59
N VAL A 471 12.11 5.97 29.68
CA VAL A 471 13.25 6.88 29.78
C VAL A 471 13.68 7.10 31.23
N TRP A 472 12.71 7.15 32.15
CA TRP A 472 12.95 7.44 33.56
C TRP A 472 12.08 6.55 34.48
N PRO A 473 12.58 5.36 34.86
CA PRO A 473 11.83 4.42 35.69
C PRO A 473 11.62 4.89 37.14
N SER A 474 10.46 4.58 37.71
CA SER A 474 10.21 4.71 39.16
C SER A 474 10.95 3.59 39.93
N PRO A 475 11.57 3.81 41.12
CA PRO A 475 11.44 4.94 42.06
C PRO A 475 12.52 6.02 41.94
N PHE A 476 13.39 5.94 40.93
CA PHE A 476 14.49 6.90 40.74
C PHE A 476 14.00 8.30 40.34
N GLY A 477 12.73 8.43 39.94
CA GLY A 477 11.97 9.67 39.91
C GLY A 477 11.39 10.04 41.26
N VAL A 478 12.22 10.55 42.16
CA VAL A 478 11.75 11.20 43.40
C VAL A 478 10.76 12.30 43.00
N ALA A 479 9.58 12.31 43.61
CA ALA A 479 8.62 13.40 43.47
C ALA A 479 9.35 14.73 43.75
N VAL A 480 9.60 15.52 42.71
CA VAL A 480 10.21 16.85 42.80
C VAL A 480 9.17 17.82 43.38
N SER A 481 8.64 17.51 44.57
CA SER A 481 7.78 18.40 45.35
C SER A 481 8.60 19.52 46.01
N ALA A 482 9.94 19.41 46.01
CA ALA A 482 10.84 20.32 46.74
C ALA A 482 11.54 21.39 45.88
N SER A 483 11.40 21.40 44.55
CA SER A 483 12.17 22.33 43.68
C SER A 483 11.35 23.40 42.96
N GLY A 484 10.01 23.40 43.08
CA GLY A 484 9.14 24.40 42.44
C GLY A 484 9.26 24.49 40.91
N ARG A 485 9.99 23.57 40.27
CA ARG A 485 10.21 23.49 38.82
C ARG A 485 9.66 22.15 38.34
N GLY A 486 8.66 22.19 37.47
CA GLY A 486 8.15 21.00 36.81
C GLY A 486 9.21 20.40 35.90
N LEU A 487 9.54 19.12 36.08
CA LEU A 487 10.35 18.34 35.14
C LEU A 487 9.42 17.75 34.08
N THR A 488 9.60 18.10 32.82
CA THR A 488 8.87 17.49 31.69
C THR A 488 9.76 16.47 31.01
N ILE A 489 9.29 15.22 30.97
CA ILE A 489 9.99 14.10 30.33
C ILE A 489 9.36 13.87 28.95
N HIS A 490 10.20 13.78 27.93
CA HIS A 490 9.77 13.46 26.56
C HIS A 490 10.40 12.13 26.14
N ALA A 491 9.56 11.18 25.74
CA ALA A 491 9.99 9.86 25.27
C ALA A 491 9.50 9.63 23.82
N PRO A 492 10.06 10.31 22.80
CA PRO A 492 9.68 10.04 21.42
C PRO A 492 10.09 8.62 21.01
N VAL A 493 9.20 7.89 20.32
CA VAL A 493 9.47 6.53 19.82
C VAL A 493 9.97 6.58 18.39
N THR A 494 9.37 7.45 17.59
CA THR A 494 9.65 7.60 16.16
C THR A 494 10.23 8.97 15.86
N GLU A 495 11.10 9.02 14.86
CA GLU A 495 11.68 10.24 14.34
C GLU A 495 11.73 10.25 12.82
N TYR A 496 11.91 11.45 12.26
CA TYR A 496 12.04 11.65 10.83
C TYR A 496 13.51 11.82 10.43
N VAL A 497 13.96 11.04 9.46
CA VAL A 497 15.28 11.17 8.85
C VAL A 497 15.13 11.76 7.44
N PRO A 498 15.76 12.91 7.17
CA PRO A 498 15.66 13.57 5.88
C PRO A 498 16.37 12.78 4.76
N PRO A 499 15.89 12.88 3.50
CA PRO A 499 16.45 12.13 2.35
C PRO A 499 17.93 12.43 2.09
N GLU A 500 18.43 13.61 2.46
CA GLU A 500 19.83 14.02 2.27
C GLU A 500 20.82 13.22 3.13
N LEU A 501 20.34 12.46 4.12
CA LEU A 501 21.14 11.57 4.95
C LEU A 501 21.15 10.12 4.45
N ILE A 502 20.35 9.82 3.43
CA ILE A 502 20.12 8.45 2.95
C ILE A 502 20.86 8.26 1.63
N THR A 503 21.63 7.17 1.53
CA THR A 503 22.36 6.86 0.30
C THR A 503 21.54 5.97 -0.62
N LEU A 504 20.98 4.88 -0.09
CA LEU A 504 20.29 3.87 -0.90
C LEU A 504 19.18 3.17 -0.11
N PHE A 505 18.06 2.92 -0.76
CA PHE A 505 17.01 2.03 -0.27
C PHE A 505 17.20 0.65 -0.88
N VAL A 506 17.37 -0.35 -0.02
CA VAL A 506 17.41 -1.76 -0.39
C VAL A 506 16.00 -2.30 -0.21
N THR A 507 15.36 -2.64 -1.32
CA THR A 507 13.99 -3.18 -1.33
C THR A 507 13.94 -4.62 -1.84
N ASN A 508 12.78 -5.25 -1.70
CA ASN A 508 12.50 -6.58 -2.25
C ASN A 508 12.72 -6.65 -3.76
N ASP A 509 12.30 -5.63 -4.51
CA ASP A 509 12.37 -5.66 -5.97
C ASP A 509 13.72 -5.15 -6.48
N SER A 510 14.16 -3.99 -5.97
CA SER A 510 15.32 -3.29 -6.51
C SER A 510 16.04 -2.42 -5.48
N GLU A 511 17.15 -1.84 -5.90
CA GLU A 511 17.86 -0.81 -5.15
C GLU A 511 17.46 0.56 -5.70
N LEU A 512 17.01 1.43 -4.81
CA LEU A 512 16.39 2.70 -5.17
C LEU A 512 17.14 3.85 -4.52
N MET A 513 17.45 4.87 -5.31
CA MET A 513 17.92 6.14 -4.76
C MET A 513 16.74 6.94 -4.19
N PRO A 514 16.94 7.79 -3.18
CA PRO A 514 15.88 8.64 -2.62
C PRO A 514 15.10 9.44 -3.69
N SER A 515 15.77 9.88 -4.75
CA SER A 515 15.14 10.60 -5.87
C SER A 515 14.16 9.76 -6.69
N GLN A 516 14.29 8.42 -6.69
CA GLN A 516 13.45 7.50 -7.47
C GLN A 516 12.19 7.08 -6.71
N ILE A 517 12.10 7.34 -5.40
CA ILE A 517 10.99 6.91 -4.55
C ILE A 517 9.65 7.42 -5.06
N HIS A 518 9.57 8.69 -5.49
CA HIS A 518 8.34 9.27 -6.04
C HIS A 518 7.77 8.47 -7.22
N ARG A 519 8.62 7.85 -8.04
CA ARG A 519 8.21 7.05 -9.20
C ARG A 519 7.59 5.73 -8.77
N ILE A 520 8.16 5.10 -7.75
CA ILE A 520 7.65 3.82 -7.21
C ILE A 520 6.32 4.04 -6.51
N VAL A 521 6.23 5.09 -5.70
CA VAL A 521 4.97 5.51 -5.05
C VAL A 521 3.88 5.72 -6.11
N ARG A 522 4.16 6.46 -7.18
CA ARG A 522 3.19 6.71 -8.26
C ARG A 522 2.84 5.47 -9.08
N ALA A 523 3.72 4.48 -9.15
CA ALA A 523 3.43 3.23 -9.83
C ALA A 523 2.51 2.32 -9.00
N ASN A 524 2.55 2.44 -7.67
CA ASN A 524 1.84 1.55 -6.77
C ASN A 524 0.53 2.13 -6.22
N TYR A 525 0.37 3.47 -6.23
CA TYR A 525 -0.78 4.18 -5.68
C TYR A 525 -1.39 5.16 -6.68
N SER A 526 -2.71 5.32 -6.61
CA SER A 526 -3.47 6.31 -7.37
C SER A 526 -3.47 7.67 -6.67
N ASP A 527 -3.52 8.76 -7.45
CA ASP A 527 -3.66 10.14 -6.93
C ASP A 527 -5.04 10.38 -6.27
N ALA A 528 -6.02 9.51 -6.54
CA ALA A 528 -7.38 9.61 -6.01
C ALA A 528 -7.57 9.01 -4.59
N ASP A 529 -6.59 8.24 -4.11
CA ASP A 529 -6.58 7.67 -2.77
C ASP A 529 -5.82 8.58 -1.81
#